data_AF-A0AAN8QI49-F1
#
_entry.id   AF-A0AAN8QI49-F1
#
_cell.length_a   1.000
_cell.length_b   1.000
_cell.length_c   1.000
_cell.angle_alpha   90.00
_cell.angle_beta   90.00
_cell.angle_gamma   90.00
#
_symmetry.space_group_name_H-M   'P 1'
#
loop_
_entity.id
_entity.type
_entity.pdbx_description
1 polymer ?
#
loop_
_entity_poly.entity_id
_entity_poly.type
_entity_poly.pdbx_seq_one_letter_code
_entity_poly.pdbx_strand_id
1 'polypeptide(L)'
;MDLIEMAKELQHLLMIHDKAVKHILDLDSKVCDMNQRTITLVDNEKTGQALQMMFRKTSVEGLREMYKQYRLKKWDEIQKLAKVIMSQLSPDSPPILPESPFSDENFSADIDERVEHVMKVAMVQHCEFSRNF
;
A
#
# COMPACT_ATOMS: atom_id res chain seq x y z
N MET A 1 7.74 -14.62 -22.91
CA MET A 1 7.65 -13.16 -22.73
C MET A 1 8.93 -12.58 -23.27
N ASP A 2 8.84 -11.60 -24.18
CA ASP A 2 10.02 -10.92 -24.72
C ASP A 2 10.65 -10.00 -23.65
N LEU A 3 11.95 -9.73 -23.75
CA LEU A 3 12.68 -8.90 -22.80
C LEU A 3 12.09 -7.49 -22.70
N ILE A 4 11.60 -6.95 -23.81
CA ILE A 4 10.94 -5.64 -23.86
C ILE A 4 9.60 -5.69 -23.09
N GLU A 5 8.85 -6.78 -23.22
CA GLU A 5 7.60 -6.97 -22.46
C GLU A 5 7.88 -7.09 -20.96
N MET A 6 8.91 -7.86 -20.58
CA MET A 6 9.37 -7.95 -19.18
C MET A 6 9.81 -6.60 -18.61
N ALA A 7 10.52 -5.78 -19.39
CA ALA A 7 10.94 -4.45 -18.96
C ALA A 7 9.74 -3.50 -18.74
N LYS A 8 8.73 -3.57 -19.62
CA LYS A 8 7.48 -2.80 -19.48
C LYS A 8 6.69 -3.22 -18.25
N GLU A 9 6.57 -4.52 -18.01
CA GLU A 9 5.88 -5.05 -16.83
C GLU A 9 6.61 -4.65 -15.55
N LEU A 10 7.94 -4.73 -15.53
CA LEU A 10 8.75 -4.28 -14.40
C LEU A 10 8.56 -2.79 -14.12
N GLN A 11 8.55 -1.96 -15.17
CA GLN A 11 8.25 -0.53 -15.03
C GLN A 11 6.86 -0.29 -14.44
N HIS A 12 5.86 -1.04 -14.90
CA HIS A 12 4.50 -0.95 -14.39
C HIS A 12 4.42 -1.31 -12.89
N LEU A 13 5.04 -2.42 -12.49
CA LEU A 13 5.09 -2.85 -11.09
C LEU A 13 5.80 -1.82 -10.19
N LEU A 14 6.90 -1.23 -10.65
CA LEU A 14 7.60 -0.15 -9.93
C LEU A 14 6.69 1.08 -9.74
N MET A 15 5.95 1.47 -10.77
CA MET A 15 4.99 2.57 -10.66
C MET A 15 3.88 2.30 -9.63
N ILE A 16 3.36 1.07 -9.60
CA ILE A 16 2.37 0.64 -8.60
C ILE A 16 2.96 0.69 -7.19
N HIS A 17 4.16 0.15 -7.01
CA HIS A 17 4.87 0.18 -5.73
C HIS A 17 5.06 1.61 -5.21
N ASP A 18 5.51 2.53 -6.08
CA ASP A 18 5.73 3.92 -5.70
C ASP A 18 4.43 4.65 -5.36
N LYS A 19 3.34 4.34 -6.08
CA LYS A 19 2.00 4.83 -5.75
C LYS A 19 1.54 4.33 -4.38
N ALA A 20 1.79 3.06 -4.06
CA ALA A 20 1.47 2.50 -2.74
C ALA A 20 2.28 3.20 -1.63
N VAL A 21 3.57 3.47 -1.85
CA VAL A 21 4.42 4.25 -0.92
C VAL A 21 3.82 5.63 -0.68
N LYS A 22 3.42 6.34 -1.74
CA LYS A 22 2.78 7.66 -1.61
C LYS A 22 1.51 7.60 -0.77
N HIS A 23 0.64 6.60 -1.01
CA HIS A 23 -0.57 6.42 -0.21
C HIS A 23 -0.28 6.11 1.27
N ILE A 24 0.77 5.33 1.58
CA ILE A 24 1.19 5.08 2.96
C ILE A 24 1.58 6.40 3.64
N LEU A 25 2.39 7.23 2.98
CA LEU A 25 2.82 8.53 3.52
C LEU A 25 1.64 9.49 3.75
N ASP A 26 0.70 9.57 2.80
CA ASP A 26 -0.51 10.38 2.94
C ASP A 26 -1.36 9.90 4.14
N LEU A 27 -1.47 8.59 4.34
CA LEU A 27 -2.21 8.01 5.47
C LEU A 27 -1.50 8.22 6.80
N ASP A 28 -0.16 8.12 6.85
CA ASP A 28 0.62 8.41 8.06
C ASP A 28 0.47 9.88 8.48
N SER A 29 0.46 10.82 7.54
CA SER A 29 0.16 12.23 7.82
C SER A 29 -1.22 12.39 8.43
N LYS A 30 -2.25 11.74 7.86
CA LYS A 30 -3.63 11.79 8.39
C LYS A 30 -3.73 11.20 9.80
N VAL A 31 -3.05 10.08 10.07
CA VAL A 31 -3.02 9.47 11.41
C VAL A 31 -2.37 10.42 12.42
N CYS A 32 -1.30 11.11 12.04
CA CYS A 32 -0.65 12.12 12.88
C CYS A 32 -1.61 13.27 13.23
N ASP A 33 -2.28 13.84 12.24
CA ASP A 33 -3.27 14.91 12.44
C ASP A 33 -4.43 14.47 13.34
N MET A 34 -4.93 13.25 13.13
CA MET A 34 -6.02 12.69 13.94
C MET A 34 -5.58 12.43 15.39
N ASN A 35 -4.34 11.99 15.62
CA ASN A 35 -3.79 11.87 16.97
C ASN A 35 -3.79 13.23 17.67
N GLN A 36 -3.25 14.27 17.03
CA GLN A 36 -3.19 15.61 17.63
C GLN A 36 -4.58 16.17 17.95
N ARG A 37 -5.54 15.98 17.03
CA ARG A 37 -6.95 16.39 17.26
C ARG A 37 -7.60 15.60 18.38
N THR A 38 -7.32 14.30 18.47
CA THR A 38 -7.86 13.45 19.54
C THR A 38 -7.37 13.94 20.90
N ILE A 39 -6.07 14.19 21.05
CA ILE A 39 -5.47 14.73 22.28
C ILE A 39 -6.14 16.05 22.65
N THR A 40 -6.26 16.98 21.68
CA THR A 40 -6.93 18.27 21.90
C THR A 40 -8.38 18.10 22.36
N LEU A 41 -9.12 17.13 21.83
CA LEU A 41 -10.50 16.87 22.25
C LEU A 41 -10.58 16.29 23.67
N VAL A 42 -9.63 15.43 24.04
CA VAL A 42 -9.51 14.89 25.40
C VAL A 42 -9.19 16.01 26.39
N ASP A 43 -8.23 16.88 26.08
CA ASP A 43 -7.84 18.01 26.92
C ASP A 43 -8.99 19.00 27.16
N ASN A 44 -9.91 19.11 26.19
CA ASN A 44 -11.11 19.94 26.28
C ASN A 44 -12.33 19.19 26.87
N GLU A 45 -12.14 18.01 27.47
CA GLU A 45 -13.19 17.17 28.06
C GLU A 45 -14.29 16.74 27.07
N LYS A 46 -14.01 16.77 25.76
CA LYS A 46 -14.93 16.38 24.69
C LYS A 46 -14.81 14.88 24.38
N THR A 47 -14.96 14.03 25.40
CA THR A 47 -14.68 12.58 25.34
C THR A 47 -15.45 11.86 24.24
N GLY A 48 -16.72 12.20 24.00
CA GLY A 48 -17.52 11.57 22.93
C GLY A 48 -16.97 11.86 21.53
N GLN A 49 -16.50 13.09 21.28
CA GLN A 49 -15.88 13.46 20.00
C GLN A 49 -14.50 12.85 19.85
N ALA A 50 -13.72 12.77 20.94
CA ALA A 50 -12.44 12.08 20.96
C ALA A 50 -12.61 10.59 20.62
N LEU A 51 -13.62 9.91 21.18
CA LEU A 51 -13.92 8.52 20.88
C LEU A 51 -14.31 8.31 19.41
N GLN A 52 -15.14 9.21 18.85
CA GLN A 52 -15.48 9.17 17.43
C GLN A 52 -14.25 9.37 16.53
N MET A 53 -13.34 10.27 16.92
CA MET A 53 -12.09 10.50 16.20
C MET A 53 -11.19 9.26 16.24
N MET A 54 -11.06 8.61 17.40
CA MET A 54 -10.30 7.36 17.54
C MET A 54 -10.86 6.25 16.66
N PHE A 55 -12.20 6.09 16.61
CA PHE A 55 -12.82 5.09 15.75
C PHE A 55 -12.47 5.31 14.27
N ARG A 56 -12.56 6.56 13.79
CA ARG A 56 -12.16 6.91 12.43
C ARG A 56 -10.67 6.66 12.20
N LYS A 57 -9.82 6.93 13.20
CA LYS A 57 -8.37 6.71 13.12
C LYS A 57 -8.07 5.23 12.89
N THR A 58 -8.73 4.33 13.60
CA THR A 58 -8.56 2.88 13.44
C THR A 58 -8.83 2.44 12.00
N SER A 59 -9.85 2.99 11.33
CA SER A 59 -10.12 2.68 9.92
C SER A 59 -8.99 3.15 8.99
N VAL A 60 -8.42 4.33 9.25
CA VAL A 60 -7.29 4.88 8.48
C VAL A 60 -6.02 4.04 8.70
N GLU A 61 -5.75 3.63 9.94
CA GLU A 61 -4.63 2.75 10.27
C GLU A 61 -4.77 1.37 9.61
N GLY A 62 -5.98 0.80 9.59
CA GLY A 62 -6.26 -0.44 8.87
C GLY A 62 -5.97 -0.32 7.36
N LEU A 63 -6.43 0.75 6.73
CA LEU A 63 -6.13 1.02 5.32
C LEU A 63 -4.62 1.19 5.08
N ARG A 64 -3.91 1.88 5.98
CA ARG A 64 -2.46 2.04 5.88
C ARG A 64 -1.77 0.69 5.92
N GLU A 65 -2.18 -0.20 6.83
CA GLU A 65 -1.60 -1.53 6.94
C GLU A 65 -1.84 -2.35 5.67
N MET A 66 -3.04 -2.27 5.09
CA MET A 66 -3.33 -2.91 3.80
C MET A 66 -2.39 -2.43 2.69
N TYR A 67 -2.11 -1.12 2.59
CA TYR A 67 -1.14 -0.61 1.61
C TYR A 67 0.29 -1.06 1.89
N LYS A 68 0.70 -1.21 3.16
CA LYS A 68 2.02 -1.75 3.51
C LYS A 68 2.16 -3.19 3.02
N GLN A 69 1.16 -4.02 3.25
CA GLN A 69 1.15 -5.41 2.76
C GLN A 69 1.12 -5.47 1.23
N TYR A 70 0.29 -4.66 0.59
CA TYR A 70 0.24 -4.56 -0.88
C TYR A 70 1.59 -4.14 -1.49
N ARG A 71 2.25 -3.14 -0.90
CA ARG A 71 3.59 -2.70 -1.31
C ARG A 71 4.60 -3.84 -1.22
N LEU A 72 4.60 -4.60 -0.13
CA LEU A 72 5.50 -5.75 0.04
C LEU A 72 5.28 -6.82 -1.03
N LYS A 73 4.02 -7.12 -1.34
CA LYS A 73 3.66 -8.05 -2.43
C LYS A 73 4.20 -7.57 -3.77
N LYS A 74 3.99 -6.28 -4.11
CA LYS A 74 4.51 -5.71 -5.36
C LYS A 74 6.03 -5.70 -5.41
N TRP A 75 6.69 -5.48 -4.26
CA TRP A 75 8.14 -5.59 -4.17
C TRP A 75 8.65 -7.02 -4.45
N ASP A 76 7.95 -8.04 -3.95
CA ASP A 76 8.27 -9.43 -4.25
C ASP A 76 8.10 -9.76 -5.75
N GLU A 77 6.99 -9.32 -6.36
CA GLU A 77 6.76 -9.45 -7.80
C GLU A 77 7.88 -8.76 -8.63
N ILE A 78 8.28 -7.55 -8.23
CA ILE A 78 9.42 -6.81 -8.83
C ILE A 78 10.70 -7.62 -8.73
N GLN A 79 11.02 -8.16 -7.56
CA GLN A 79 12.24 -8.94 -7.35
C GLN A 79 12.25 -10.22 -8.20
N LYS A 80 11.13 -10.94 -8.26
CA LYS A 80 10.98 -12.15 -9.08
C LYS A 80 11.19 -11.83 -10.56
N LEU A 81 10.52 -10.81 -11.09
CA LEU A 81 10.64 -10.42 -12.49
C LEU A 81 12.06 -9.90 -12.83
N ALA A 82 12.65 -9.08 -11.96
CA ALA A 82 14.01 -8.59 -12.14
C ALA A 82 15.04 -9.73 -12.19
N LYS A 83 14.89 -10.77 -11.35
CA LYS A 83 15.73 -11.98 -11.40
C LYS A 83 15.63 -12.69 -12.75
N VAL A 84 14.42 -12.81 -13.31
CA VAL A 84 14.19 -13.42 -14.63
C VAL A 84 14.82 -12.60 -15.75
N ILE A 85 14.69 -11.26 -15.71
CA ILE A 85 15.32 -10.38 -16.72
C ILE A 85 16.84 -10.52 -16.66
N MET A 86 17.43 -10.51 -15.46
CA MET A 86 18.88 -10.64 -15.30
C MET A 86 19.40 -12.00 -15.75
N SER A 87 18.69 -13.09 -15.47
CA SER A 87 19.12 -14.42 -15.93
C SER A 87 19.08 -14.56 -17.45
N GLN A 88 18.20 -13.83 -18.13
CA GLN A 88 18.20 -13.78 -19.61
C GLN A 88 19.29 -12.89 -20.18
N LEU A 89 19.59 -11.75 -19.54
CA LEU A 89 20.64 -10.83 -19.99
C LEU A 89 22.05 -11.34 -19.69
N SER A 90 22.22 -12.11 -18.62
CA SER A 90 23.53 -12.59 -18.16
C SER A 90 23.40 -13.94 -17.46
N PRO A 91 23.26 -15.04 -18.24
CA PRO A 91 23.01 -16.39 -17.71
C PRO A 91 24.13 -16.89 -16.78
N ASP A 92 25.36 -16.44 -17.02
CA ASP A 92 26.56 -16.88 -16.29
C ASP A 92 26.86 -16.03 -15.04
N SER A 93 26.04 -15.00 -14.76
CA SER A 93 26.25 -14.11 -13.61
C SER A 93 25.54 -14.63 -12.36
N PRO A 94 26.19 -14.58 -11.18
CA PRO A 94 25.56 -15.01 -9.93
C PRO A 94 24.37 -14.10 -9.59
N PRO A 95 23.32 -14.62 -8.91
CA PRO A 95 22.18 -13.82 -8.52
C PRO A 95 22.59 -12.74 -7.51
N ILE A 96 22.42 -11.47 -7.90
CA ILE A 96 22.80 -10.29 -7.10
C ILE A 96 21.67 -9.88 -6.14
N LEU A 97 20.42 -10.27 -6.44
CA LEU A 97 19.26 -9.87 -5.66
C LEU A 97 19.05 -10.79 -4.45
N PRO A 98 18.75 -10.21 -3.26
CA PRO A 98 18.48 -11.00 -2.06
C PRO A 98 17.31 -11.96 -2.29
N GLU A 99 17.33 -13.09 -1.57
CA GLU A 99 16.17 -13.96 -1.48
C GLU A 99 15.01 -13.20 -0.83
N SER A 100 13.80 -13.42 -1.35
CA SER A 100 12.63 -12.77 -0.78
C SER A 100 12.45 -13.31 0.65
N PRO A 101 12.35 -12.44 1.67
CA PRO A 101 12.08 -12.89 3.03
C PRO A 101 10.62 -13.34 3.20
N PHE A 102 9.80 -13.22 2.16
CA PHE A 102 8.38 -13.56 2.17
C PHE A 102 8.16 -14.85 1.37
N SER A 103 7.92 -15.96 2.07
CA SER A 103 7.55 -17.23 1.44
C SER A 103 6.14 -17.14 0.83
N ASP A 104 5.95 -17.77 -0.33
CA ASP A 104 4.72 -17.76 -1.14
C ASP A 104 3.47 -18.31 -0.41
N GLU A 105 3.61 -18.84 0.80
CA GLU A 105 2.52 -19.52 1.52
C GLU A 105 1.62 -18.58 2.35
N ASN A 106 1.99 -17.31 2.57
CA ASN A 106 1.25 -16.42 3.48
C ASN A 106 0.48 -15.26 2.83
N PHE A 107 0.61 -15.04 1.53
CA PHE A 107 -0.01 -13.89 0.86
C PHE A 107 -1.13 -14.33 -0.08
N SER A 108 -2.33 -14.45 0.48
CA SER A 108 -3.56 -14.79 -0.25
C SER A 108 -3.86 -13.78 -1.37
N ALA A 109 -4.22 -14.27 -2.56
CA ALA A 109 -4.75 -13.49 -3.68
C ALA A 109 -5.97 -12.62 -3.28
N ASP A 110 -6.66 -13.00 -2.21
CA ASP A 110 -7.80 -12.28 -1.60
C ASP A 110 -7.42 -10.86 -1.12
N ILE A 111 -6.14 -10.60 -0.84
CA ILE A 111 -5.65 -9.26 -0.45
C ILE A 111 -5.68 -8.30 -1.65
N ASP A 112 -5.35 -8.76 -2.87
CA ASP A 112 -5.33 -7.89 -4.05
C ASP A 112 -6.75 -7.41 -4.40
N GLU A 113 -7.71 -8.33 -4.44
CA GLU A 113 -9.10 -8.02 -4.76
C GLU A 113 -9.74 -7.13 -3.68
N ARG A 114 -9.46 -7.39 -2.40
CA ARG A 114 -9.92 -6.55 -1.29
C ARG A 114 -9.28 -5.17 -1.30
N VAL A 115 -7.99 -5.04 -1.57
CA VAL A 115 -7.32 -3.74 -1.66
C VAL A 115 -7.88 -2.95 -2.83
N GLU A 116 -8.00 -3.55 -4.01
CA GLU A 116 -8.62 -2.88 -5.17
C GLU A 116 -10.07 -2.48 -4.90
N HIS A 117 -10.87 -3.37 -4.29
CA HIS A 117 -12.25 -3.07 -3.94
C HIS A 117 -12.36 -1.96 -2.89
N VAL A 118 -11.56 -2.01 -1.82
CA VAL A 118 -11.50 -0.96 -0.79
C VAL A 118 -11.01 0.36 -1.38
N MET A 119 -10.02 0.35 -2.28
CA MET A 119 -9.59 1.55 -3.00
C MET A 119 -10.72 2.12 -3.85
N LYS A 120 -11.45 1.27 -4.58
CA LYS A 120 -12.57 1.68 -5.42
C LYS A 120 -13.69 2.29 -4.59
N VAL A 121 -14.05 1.66 -3.46
CA VAL A 121 -15.06 2.18 -2.53
C VAL A 121 -14.59 3.48 -1.86
N ALA A 122 -13.34 3.55 -1.40
CA ALA A 122 -12.79 4.75 -0.77
C ALA A 122 -12.71 5.94 -1.75
N MET A 123 -12.36 5.69 -3.02
CA MET A 123 -12.37 6.73 -4.07
C MET A 123 -13.80 7.22 -4.35
N VAL A 124 -14.78 6.32 -4.40
CA VAL A 124 -16.20 6.69 -4.57
C VAL A 124 -16.69 7.53 -3.38
N GLN A 125 -16.40 7.11 -2.15
CA GLN A 125 -16.76 7.88 -0.95
C GLN A 125 -16.10 9.27 -0.92
N HIS A 126 -14.86 9.39 -1.38
CA HIS A 126 -14.17 10.68 -1.47
C HIS A 126 -14.78 11.61 -2.54
N CYS A 127 -15.27 11.05 -3.65
CA CYS A 127 -15.99 11.79 -4.69
C CYS A 127 -17.39 12.22 -4.24
N GLU A 128 -18.12 11.40 -3.48
CA GLU A 128 -19.44 11.76 -2.94
C GLU A 128 -19.35 12.83 -1.85
N PHE A 129 -18.29 12.79 -1.02
CA PHE A 129 -18.07 13.81 0.01
C PHE A 129 -17.73 15.19 -0.59
N SER A 130 -17.11 15.23 -1.77
CA SER A 130 -16.77 16.46 -2.50
C SER A 130 -17.96 17.07 -3.26
N ARG A 131 -19.11 16.39 -3.27
CA ARG A 131 -20.32 16.81 -3.99
C ARG A 131 -21.39 17.42 -3.07
N ASN A 132 -21.20 17.30 -1.75
CA ASN A 132 -22.12 17.75 -0.71
C ASN A 132 -21.56 18.93 0.12
N PHE A 133 -20.49 19.57 -0.33
CA PHE A 133 -19.97 20.85 0.17
C PHE A 133 -19.77 21.83 -0.98
#